data_AF-A0A379XNL1-F1
#
_entry.id   AF-A0A379XNL1-F1
#
_cell.length_a   1.000
_cell.length_b   1.000
_cell.length_c   1.000
_cell.angle_alpha   90.00
_cell.angle_beta   90.00
_cell.angle_gamma   90.00
#
_symmetry.space_group_name_H-M   'P 1'
#
loop_
_entity.id
_entity.type
_entity.pdbx_description
1 polymer ?
#
loop_
_entity_poly.entity_id
_entity_poly.type
_entity_poly.pdbx_seq_one_letter_code
_entity_poly.pdbx_strand_id
1 'polypeptide(L)' 'MHLARVTGAVVSTQKSPSLIGKKLLLVRRVSADDELPASPTSGDEVAVDSVGAGVGELVLLSGGSSARARFFRAK' A
#
# COMPACT_ATOMS: atom_id res chain seq x y z
N MET A 1 7.36 -1.58 9.46
CA MET A 1 6.92 -2.57 8.45
C MET A 1 5.85 -3.44 9.08
N HIS A 2 4.83 -3.86 8.34
CA HIS A 2 3.87 -4.87 8.80
C HIS A 2 3.31 -5.67 7.61
N LEU A 3 2.67 -6.82 7.88
CA LEU A 3 2.02 -7.64 6.86
C LEU A 3 0.65 -7.06 6.48
N ALA A 4 0.39 -7.00 5.19
CA ALA A 4 -0.90 -6.56 4.64
C ALA A 4 -1.25 -7.35 3.38
N ARG A 5 -2.53 -7.47 3.07
CA ARG A 5 -3.00 -8.06 1.81
C ARG A 5 -3.49 -6.98 0.87
N VAL A 6 -3.17 -7.11 -0.40
CA VAL A 6 -3.70 -6.20 -1.43
C VAL A 6 -5.17 -6.53 -1.65
N THR A 7 -6.06 -5.58 -1.35
CA THR A 7 -7.52 -5.75 -1.46
C THR A 7 -8.09 -5.08 -2.70
N GLY A 8 -7.32 -4.19 -3.36
CA GLY A 8 -7.77 -3.54 -4.58
C GLY A 8 -6.75 -2.57 -5.18
N ALA A 9 -7.15 -1.90 -6.26
CA ALA A 9 -6.39 -0.81 -6.88
C ALA A 9 -7.14 0.51 -6.70
N VAL A 10 -6.39 1.60 -6.51
CA VAL A 10 -6.95 2.94 -6.36
C VAL A 10 -6.59 3.78 -7.58
N VAL A 11 -7.60 4.42 -8.17
CA VAL A 11 -7.42 5.40 -9.24
C VAL A 11 -7.69 6.78 -8.69
N SER A 12 -6.78 7.71 -9.00
CA SER A 12 -6.93 9.13 -8.69
C SER A 12 -6.52 9.91 -9.93
N THR A 13 -7.36 10.84 -10.38
CA THR A 13 -7.06 11.71 -11.53
C THR A 13 -6.31 12.96 -11.07
N GLN A 14 -6.74 13.57 -9.96
CA GLN A 14 -6.06 14.68 -9.31
C GLN A 14 -5.23 14.19 -8.13
N LYS A 15 -3.90 14.35 -8.22
CA LYS A 15 -2.93 13.94 -7.20
C LYS A 15 -1.69 14.84 -7.25
N SER A 16 -0.88 14.78 -6.19
CA SER A 16 0.44 15.44 -6.17
C SER A 16 1.28 15.00 -7.38
N PRO A 17 2.05 15.91 -8.03
CA PRO A 17 2.93 15.56 -9.13
C PRO A 17 3.87 14.38 -8.84
N SER A 18 4.30 14.22 -7.59
CA SER A 18 5.19 13.13 -7.19
C SER A 18 4.55 11.73 -7.31
N LEU A 19 3.22 11.65 -7.31
CA LEU A 19 2.45 10.41 -7.45
C LEU A 19 2.07 10.10 -8.91
N ILE A 20 2.43 10.94 -9.87
CA ILE A 20 2.16 10.68 -11.29
C ILE A 20 2.95 9.44 -11.74
N GLY A 21 2.28 8.55 -12.47
CA GLY A 21 2.83 7.28 -12.93
C GLY A 21 3.07 6.23 -11.84
N LYS A 22 2.64 6.49 -10.59
CA LYS A 22 2.71 5.53 -9.49
C LYS A 22 1.42 4.72 -9.42
N LYS A 23 1.56 3.40 -9.34
CA LYS A 23 0.43 2.48 -9.11
C LYS A 23 0.06 2.51 -7.63
N LEU A 24 -1.21 2.79 -7.34
CA LEU A 24 -1.75 2.89 -5.99
C LEU A 24 -2.58 1.65 -5.69
N LEU A 25 -2.31 0.99 -4.58
CA LEU A 25 -2.97 -0.21 -4.13
C LEU A 25 -3.70 0.06 -2.81
N LEU A 26 -4.92 -0.45 -2.68
CA LEU A 26 -5.61 -0.58 -1.40
C LEU A 26 -5.05 -1.83 -0.73
N VAL A 27 -4.56 -1.66 0.49
CA VAL A 27 -4.02 -2.75 1.30
C VAL A 27 -4.70 -2.78 2.65
N ARG A 28 -4.90 -3.98 3.18
CA ARG A 28 -5.47 -4.20 4.51
C ARG A 28 -4.49 -4.97 5.37
N ARG A 29 -4.19 -4.46 6.56
CA ARG A 29 -3.36 -5.17 7.52
C ARG A 29 -3.95 -6.55 7.85
N VAL A 30 -3.10 -7.58 7.90
CA VAL A 30 -3.49 -8.94 8.31
C VAL A 30 -2.96 -9.25 9.72
N SER A 31 -3.58 -10.23 10.38
CA SER A 31 -3.07 -10.82 11.62
C SER A 31 -1.80 -11.63 11.36
N ALA A 32 -1.17 -12.14 12.43
CA ALA A 32 -0.02 -13.03 12.31
C ALA A 32 -0.36 -14.36 11.60
N ASP A 33 -1.64 -14.74 11.62
CA ASP A 33 -2.16 -15.98 11.02
C ASP A 33 -2.73 -15.75 9.60
N ASP A 34 -2.41 -14.63 8.96
CA ASP A 34 -2.90 -14.21 7.62
C ASP A 34 -4.43 -14.04 7.54
N GLU A 35 -5.07 -13.69 8.66
CA GLU A 35 -6.50 -13.38 8.68
C GLU A 35 -6.75 -11.89 8.45
N LEU A 36 -7.78 -11.58 7.65
CA LEU A 36 -8.28 -10.22 7.49
C LEU A 36 -9.21 -9.86 8.64
N PRO A 37 -9.12 -8.63 9.19
CA PRO A 37 -10.03 -8.19 10.24
C PRO A 37 -11.49 -8.19 9.74
N ALA A 38 -12.41 -8.55 10.63
CA ALA A 38 -13.84 -8.67 10.33
C ALA A 38 -14.49 -7.35 9.89
N SER A 39 -13.94 -6.21 10.33
CA SER A 39 -14.36 -4.90 9.85
C SER A 39 -13.40 -4.41 8.76
N PRO A 40 -13.89 -4.13 7.55
CA PRO A 40 -13.05 -3.68 6.45
C PRO A 40 -12.39 -2.32 6.72
N THR A 41 -12.97 -1.48 7.57
CA THR A 41 -12.49 -0.11 7.80
C THR A 41 -11.30 -0.04 8.76
N SER A 42 -11.03 -1.08 9.55
CA SER A 42 -9.89 -1.08 10.46
C SER A 42 -8.62 -1.53 9.74
N GLY A 43 -7.73 -0.59 9.45
CA GLY A 43 -6.39 -0.88 8.91
C GLY A 43 -6.29 -0.91 7.39
N ASP A 44 -7.24 -0.30 6.68
CA ASP A 44 -7.10 -0.01 5.25
C ASP A 44 -6.16 1.18 5.04
N GLU A 45 -5.13 0.97 4.23
CA GLU A 45 -4.16 1.98 3.82
C GLU A 45 -4.03 2.00 2.29
N VAL A 46 -3.62 3.15 1.74
CA VAL A 46 -3.25 3.25 0.32
C VAL A 46 -1.73 3.28 0.20
N ALA A 47 -1.19 2.31 -0.52
CA ALA A 47 0.25 2.14 -0.71
C ALA A 47 0.65 2.38 -2.16
N VAL A 48 1.88 2.86 -2.37
CA VAL A 48 2.50 2.86 -3.70
C VAL A 48 3.16 1.52 -3.95
N ASP A 49 2.84 0.89 -5.08
CA ASP A 49 3.47 -0.35 -5.51
C ASP A 49 4.91 -0.11 -6.01
N SER A 50 5.88 -0.81 -5.42
CA SER A 50 7.30 -0.77 -5.81
C SER A 50 7.79 -2.05 -6.48
N VAL A 51 7.01 -3.13 -6.39
CA VAL A 51 7.47 -4.49 -6.66
C VAL A 51 6.62 -5.22 -7.71
N GLY A 52 5.47 -4.65 -8.09
CA GLY A 52 4.55 -5.24 -9.06
C GLY A 52 3.45 -6.09 -8.40
N ALA A 53 3.03 -5.76 -7.18
CA ALA A 53 2.05 -6.57 -6.45
C ALA A 53 0.64 -6.57 -7.06
N GLY A 54 -0.04 -7.70 -6.99
CA GLY A 54 -1.41 -7.94 -7.46
C GLY A 54 -2.44 -8.03 -6.33
N VAL A 55 -3.73 -7.94 -6.67
CA VAL A 55 -4.83 -8.13 -5.71
C VAL A 55 -4.82 -9.57 -5.20
N GLY A 56 -4.96 -9.74 -3.88
CA GLY A 56 -4.91 -11.03 -3.19
C GLY A 56 -3.53 -11.40 -2.65
N GLU A 57 -2.47 -10.70 -3.04
CA GLU A 57 -1.12 -11.01 -2.59
C GLU A 57 -0.84 -10.47 -1.18
N LEU A 58 -0.13 -11.27 -0.38
CA LEU A 58 0.43 -10.89 0.91
C LEU A 58 1.72 -10.08 0.71
N VAL A 59 1.79 -8.89 1.28
CA VAL A 59 2.88 -7.93 1.07
C VAL A 59 3.42 -7.37 2.38
N LEU A 60 4.68 -6.93 2.35
CA LEU A 60 5.31 -6.15 3.41
C LEU A 60 5.09 -4.65 3.18
N LEU A 61 4.31 -4.02 4.05
CA LEU A 61 4.01 -2.59 3.96
C LEU A 61 5.03 -1.74 4.73
N SER A 62 5.68 -0.81 4.04
CA SER A 62 6.48 0.26 4.65
C SER A 62 5.65 1.52 4.81
N GLY A 63 5.61 2.07 6.03
CA GLY A 63 5.02 3.37 6.33
C GLY A 63 6.07 4.43 6.66
N GLY A 64 5.60 5.65 6.93
CA GLY A 64 6.43 6.74 7.44
C GLY A 64 7.54 7.22 6.48
N SER A 65 8.64 7.73 7.04
CA SER A 65 9.76 8.29 6.28
C SER A 65 10.50 7.23 5.46
N SER A 66 10.58 5.98 5.94
CA SER A 66 11.26 4.88 5.24
C SER A 66 10.58 4.52 3.92
N ALA A 67 9.26 4.68 3.83
CA ALA A 67 8.51 4.45 2.60
C ALA A 67 8.94 5.40 1.45
N ARG A 68 9.51 6.57 1.80
CA ARG A 68 9.95 7.55 0.80
C ARG A 68 11.25 7.18 0.12
N ALA A 69 12.12 6.41 0.79
CA ALA A 69 13.48 6.14 0.34
C ALA A 69 13.54 5.55 -1.08
N ARG A 70 12.54 4.71 -1.44
CA ARG A 70 12.49 4.08 -2.76
C ARG A 70 11.88 4.96 -3.85
N PHE A 71 10.97 5.87 -3.52
CA PHE A 71 10.15 6.57 -4.51
C PHE A 71 10.43 8.06 -4.65
N PHE A 72 10.81 8.71 -3.55
CA PHE A 72 10.98 10.15 -3.49
C PHE A 72 12.41 10.42 -3.02
N ARG A 73 13.33 10.58 -3.97
CA ARG A 73 14.67 11.08 -3.64
C ARG A 73 14.49 12.50 -3.07
N ALA A 74 15.09 12.77 -1.92
CA ALA A 74 15.28 14.13 -1.46
C ALA A 74 16.11 14.87 -2.52
N LYS A 75 15.67 16.08 -2.86
CA LYS A 75 16.43 16.98 -3.72
C LYS A 75 17.67 17.46 -2.99
#